data_AF-A0A3P6FD84-F1
#
_entry.id   AF-A0A3P6FD84-F1
#
_cell.length_a   1.000
_cell.length_b   1.000
_cell.length_c   1.000
_cell.angle_alpha   90.00
_cell.angle_beta   90.00
_cell.angle_gamma   90.00
#
_symmetry.space_group_name_H-M   'P 1'
#
loop_
_entity.id
_entity.type
_entity.pdbx_description
1 polymer ?
#
loop_
_entity_poly.entity_id
_entity_poly.type
_entity_poly.pdbx_seq_one_letter_code
_entity_poly.pdbx_strand_id
1 'polypeptide(L)'
;MVKLTADLIWNSPHFFNAIKERELELRGNKIPVIENLGATEDQFDTIDLSDNEIVKLENFPLLNRLGTLIVNNNRITRINPNIGEFLPKLHTLVLTNNRLVNLVEIDPLASIPKLQYLSLLDNNITKKPNYRLYVIHKLKSLRVLDFIKVKAKERAEAAALFTSKEAEEEVKKVSQEVVQKVSDTTEDAEAPKVVAPTQEQILAIKAAIVNSQTIEEIARLEQALKFGQVPAGLVVPDPASGVNDGSGPMEVGFLY
;
A
#
# COMPACT_ATOMS: atom_id res chain seq x y z
N MET A 1 1.44 13.78 22.38
CA MET A 1 0.86 13.03 21.25
C MET A 1 -0.52 12.59 21.70
N VAL A 2 -1.58 13.06 21.04
CA VAL A 2 -2.97 12.77 21.44
C VAL A 2 -3.47 11.66 20.52
N LYS A 3 -4.05 10.60 21.09
CA LYS A 3 -4.68 9.53 20.30
C LYS A 3 -6.05 9.99 19.81
N LEU A 4 -6.46 9.55 18.62
CA LEU A 4 -7.81 9.80 18.13
C LEU A 4 -8.77 8.80 18.78
N THR A 5 -9.29 9.11 19.95
CA THR A 5 -10.22 8.24 20.70
C THR A 5 -11.67 8.52 20.32
N ALA A 6 -12.57 7.59 20.63
CA ALA A 6 -14.01 7.80 20.50
C ALA A 6 -14.49 9.02 21.32
N ASP A 7 -13.97 9.17 22.55
CA ASP A 7 -14.30 10.32 23.40
C ASP A 7 -13.87 11.65 22.77
N LEU A 8 -12.71 11.71 22.11
CA LEU A 8 -12.29 12.91 21.39
C LEU A 8 -13.28 13.24 20.26
N ILE A 9 -13.69 12.22 19.49
CA ILE A 9 -14.64 12.38 18.38
C ILE A 9 -16.00 12.89 18.89
N TRP A 10 -16.54 12.31 19.95
CA TRP A 10 -17.85 12.70 20.49
C TRP A 10 -17.88 14.09 21.12
N ASN A 11 -16.75 14.53 21.69
CA ASN A 11 -16.63 15.85 22.30
C ASN A 11 -16.12 16.92 21.31
N SER A 12 -15.75 16.54 20.09
CA SER A 12 -15.26 17.45 19.07
C SER A 12 -16.38 18.32 18.48
N PRO A 13 -16.11 19.57 18.11
CA PRO A 13 -17.09 20.42 17.44
C PRO A 13 -17.60 19.77 16.16
N HIS A 14 -18.91 19.88 15.96
CA HIS A 14 -19.52 19.51 14.69
C HIS A 14 -20.66 20.47 14.34
N PHE A 15 -20.78 20.80 13.07
CA PHE A 15 -21.72 21.82 12.60
C PHE A 15 -22.07 21.60 11.13
N PHE A 16 -23.01 22.38 10.61
CA PHE A 16 -23.21 22.50 9.17
C PHE A 16 -22.27 23.57 8.63
N ASN A 17 -21.36 23.20 7.73
CA ASN A 17 -20.39 24.12 7.16
C ASN A 17 -21.04 25.07 6.13
N ALA A 18 -20.23 25.95 5.53
CA ALA A 18 -20.71 26.98 4.60
C ALA A 18 -21.41 26.43 3.34
N ILE A 19 -21.17 25.16 2.99
CA ILE A 19 -21.83 24.48 1.86
C ILE A 19 -22.95 23.52 2.31
N LYS A 20 -23.37 23.62 3.58
CA LYS A 20 -24.46 22.84 4.20
C LYS A 20 -24.15 21.34 4.33
N GLU A 21 -22.87 20.98 4.41
CA GLU A 21 -22.43 19.62 4.75
C GLU A 21 -22.24 19.49 6.26
N ARG A 22 -22.57 18.33 6.84
CA ARG A 22 -22.30 18.08 8.25
C ARG A 22 -20.81 17.78 8.43
N GLU A 23 -20.14 18.64 9.15
CA GLU A 23 -18.69 18.64 9.33
C GLU A 23 -18.31 18.26 10.76
N LEU A 24 -17.30 17.39 10.89
CA LEU A 24 -16.63 17.10 12.15
C LEU A 24 -15.25 17.78 12.17
N GLU A 25 -14.99 18.58 13.19
CA GLU A 25 -13.74 19.31 13.37
C GLU A 25 -12.79 18.57 14.32
N LEU A 26 -11.67 18.07 13.79
CA LEU A 26 -10.60 17.38 14.52
C LEU A 26 -9.26 18.13 14.41
N ARG A 27 -9.32 19.43 14.10
CA ARG A 27 -8.17 20.28 13.85
C ARG A 27 -7.28 20.47 15.08
N GLY A 28 -5.95 20.52 14.88
CA GLY A 28 -5.03 21.02 15.91
C GLY A 28 -4.81 20.09 17.11
N ASN A 29 -5.25 18.84 17.04
CA ASN A 29 -5.20 17.90 18.15
C ASN A 29 -3.86 17.17 18.30
N LYS A 30 -2.90 17.38 17.38
CA LYS A 30 -1.62 16.63 17.33
C LYS A 30 -1.86 15.11 17.21
N ILE A 31 -2.87 14.73 16.43
CA ILE A 31 -3.22 13.34 16.13
C ILE A 31 -2.13 12.76 15.22
N PRO A 32 -1.47 11.66 15.60
CA PRO A 32 -0.41 11.06 14.81
C PRO A 32 -0.89 9.97 13.84
N VAL A 33 -2.04 9.36 14.17
CA VAL A 33 -2.57 8.16 13.53
C VAL A 33 -4.09 8.31 13.49
N ILE A 34 -4.67 8.03 12.32
CA ILE A 34 -6.12 7.91 12.17
C ILE A 34 -6.52 6.57 12.78
N GLU A 35 -7.49 6.59 13.69
CA GLU A 35 -8.04 5.42 14.37
C GLU A 35 -9.41 5.78 14.94
N ASN A 36 -10.21 4.77 15.30
CA ASN A 36 -11.51 4.93 15.98
C ASN A 36 -12.55 5.81 15.26
N LEU A 37 -12.38 6.10 13.97
CA LEU A 37 -13.37 6.85 13.18
C LEU A 37 -14.72 6.10 13.05
N GLY A 38 -14.83 4.84 13.49
CA GLY A 38 -16.11 4.15 13.63
C GLY A 38 -17.06 4.84 14.61
N ALA A 39 -16.52 5.57 15.60
CA ALA A 39 -17.30 6.37 16.54
C ALA A 39 -18.06 7.55 15.89
N THR A 40 -17.74 7.87 14.63
CA THR A 40 -18.47 8.87 13.84
C THR A 40 -19.84 8.37 13.34
N GLU A 41 -20.08 7.06 13.41
CA GLU A 41 -21.31 6.39 12.98
C GLU A 41 -21.71 6.71 11.53
N ASP A 42 -20.73 7.03 10.67
CA ASP A 42 -20.92 7.42 9.26
C ASP A 42 -21.92 8.59 9.06
N GLN A 43 -21.98 9.49 10.05
CA GLN A 43 -22.99 10.55 10.06
C GLN A 43 -22.50 11.88 9.43
N PHE A 44 -21.23 11.98 9.02
CA PHE A 44 -20.61 13.23 8.55
C PHE A 44 -20.35 13.20 7.04
N ASP A 45 -20.56 14.36 6.41
CA ASP A 45 -20.28 14.60 5.00
C ASP A 45 -18.84 15.11 4.82
N THR A 46 -18.34 15.88 5.79
CA THR A 46 -16.96 16.40 5.86
C THR A 46 -16.28 16.01 7.16
N ILE A 47 -15.01 15.64 7.09
CA ILE A 47 -14.11 15.54 8.26
C ILE A 47 -12.89 16.43 8.02
N ASP A 48 -12.62 17.33 8.96
CA ASP A 48 -11.40 18.16 8.96
C ASP A 48 -10.37 17.65 9.97
N LEU A 49 -9.27 17.13 9.46
CA LEU A 49 -8.09 16.64 10.18
C LEU A 49 -6.89 17.60 10.06
N SER A 50 -7.11 18.85 9.69
CA SER A 50 -6.03 19.84 9.49
C SER A 50 -5.18 20.06 10.75
N ASP A 51 -3.92 20.49 10.56
CA ASP A 51 -3.00 20.84 11.65
C ASP A 51 -2.79 19.71 12.68
N ASN A 52 -2.61 18.49 12.18
CA ASN A 52 -2.27 17.32 12.98
C ASN A 52 -0.87 16.78 12.60
N GLU A 53 -0.50 15.62 13.14
CA GLU A 53 0.81 15.00 12.89
C GLU A 53 0.68 13.68 12.12
N ILE A 54 -0.39 13.52 11.34
CA ILE A 54 -0.74 12.26 10.68
C ILE A 54 0.28 11.93 9.60
N VAL A 55 0.83 10.72 9.64
CA VAL A 55 1.88 10.26 8.72
C VAL A 55 1.35 9.46 7.54
N LYS A 56 0.20 8.79 7.72
CA LYS A 56 -0.38 7.90 6.73
C LYS A 56 -1.89 8.09 6.64
N LEU A 57 -2.40 8.07 5.41
CA LEU A 57 -3.82 8.11 5.13
C LEU A 57 -4.35 6.67 5.08
N GLU A 58 -4.63 6.09 6.26
CA GLU A 58 -5.07 4.70 6.45
C GLU A 58 -6.04 4.58 7.64
N ASN A 59 -6.46 3.35 7.97
CA ASN A 59 -7.33 3.03 9.12
C ASN A 59 -8.72 3.69 9.12
N PHE A 60 -9.27 3.98 7.94
CA PHE A 60 -10.65 4.39 7.83
C PHE A 60 -11.57 3.18 7.98
N PRO A 61 -12.67 3.26 8.76
CA PRO A 61 -13.77 2.32 8.61
C PRO A 61 -14.49 2.58 7.28
N LEU A 62 -15.44 1.72 6.93
CA LEU A 62 -16.33 2.00 5.82
C LEU A 62 -17.20 3.24 6.13
N LEU A 63 -16.96 4.34 5.42
CA LEU A 63 -17.72 5.59 5.51
C LEU A 63 -18.43 5.84 4.18
N ASN A 64 -19.70 5.44 4.11
CA ASN A 64 -20.53 5.57 2.91
C ASN A 64 -21.10 6.97 2.73
N ARG A 65 -20.96 7.86 3.71
CA ARG A 65 -21.45 9.24 3.64
C ARG A 65 -20.34 10.24 3.31
N LEU A 66 -19.13 10.01 3.82
CA LEU A 66 -18.02 10.97 3.71
C LEU A 66 -17.73 11.34 2.24
N GLY A 67 -17.92 12.62 1.93
CA GLY A 67 -17.68 13.21 0.60
C GLY A 67 -16.42 14.05 0.54
N THR A 68 -16.10 14.75 1.63
CA THR A 68 -14.97 15.68 1.73
C THR A 68 -14.06 15.31 2.89
N LEU A 69 -12.76 15.19 2.60
CA LEU A 69 -11.74 14.96 3.61
C LEU A 69 -10.66 16.04 3.50
N ILE A 70 -10.47 16.79 4.58
CA ILE A 70 -9.50 17.88 4.67
C ILE A 70 -8.37 17.44 5.60
N VAL A 71 -7.14 17.41 5.11
CA VAL A 71 -5.97 16.88 5.82
C VAL A 71 -4.78 17.83 5.67
N ASN A 72 -5.03 19.15 5.73
CA ASN A 72 -4.00 20.16 5.54
C ASN A 72 -2.96 20.11 6.65
N ASN A 73 -1.74 20.58 6.36
CA ASN A 73 -0.69 20.78 7.37
C ASN A 73 -0.44 19.53 8.25
N ASN A 74 -0.30 18.39 7.59
CA ASN A 74 0.01 17.11 8.23
C ASN A 74 1.38 16.59 7.76
N ARG A 75 1.68 15.33 8.03
CA ARG A 75 2.95 14.68 7.67
C ARG A 75 2.73 13.50 6.74
N ILE A 76 1.66 13.52 5.93
CA ILE A 76 1.29 12.39 5.08
C ILE A 76 2.41 12.07 4.10
N THR A 77 2.89 10.84 4.16
CA THR A 77 3.93 10.28 3.26
C THR A 77 3.45 9.04 2.52
N ARG A 78 2.35 8.42 2.97
CA ARG A 78 1.80 7.20 2.37
C ARG A 78 0.27 7.20 2.43
N ILE A 79 -0.33 6.54 1.45
CA ILE A 79 -1.77 6.37 1.32
C ILE A 79 -2.05 4.87 1.24
N ASN A 80 -3.09 4.41 1.95
CA ASN A 80 -3.52 3.00 1.89
C ASN A 80 -3.88 2.62 0.44
N PRO A 81 -3.26 1.57 -0.15
CA PRO A 81 -3.57 1.09 -1.50
C PRO A 81 -5.06 0.86 -1.79
N ASN A 82 -5.82 0.46 -0.77
CA ASN A 82 -7.24 0.10 -0.86
C ASN A 82 -8.15 1.18 -0.26
N ILE A 83 -7.70 2.43 -0.17
CA ILE A 83 -8.46 3.53 0.46
C ILE A 83 -9.88 3.68 -0.11
N GLY A 84 -10.08 3.39 -1.40
CA GLY A 84 -11.38 3.44 -2.07
C GLY A 84 -12.42 2.43 -1.55
N GLU A 85 -11.99 1.30 -0.96
CA GLU A 85 -12.91 0.32 -0.34
C GLU A 85 -13.58 0.89 0.90
N PHE A 86 -12.89 1.80 1.61
CA PHE A 86 -13.37 2.40 2.86
C PHE A 86 -14.10 3.71 2.63
N LEU A 87 -13.75 4.45 1.56
CA LEU A 87 -14.27 5.78 1.26
C LEU A 87 -14.97 5.85 -0.11
N PRO A 88 -16.02 5.04 -0.37
CA PRO A 88 -16.58 4.86 -1.71
C PRO A 88 -17.27 6.12 -2.29
N LYS A 89 -17.65 7.09 -1.44
CA LYS A 89 -18.29 8.35 -1.87
C LYS A 89 -17.37 9.56 -1.87
N LEU A 90 -16.11 9.42 -1.46
CA LEU A 90 -15.19 10.54 -1.37
C LEU A 90 -15.00 11.18 -2.76
N HIS A 91 -15.26 12.48 -2.84
CA HIS A 91 -15.11 13.27 -4.06
C HIS A 91 -14.15 14.45 -3.91
N THR A 92 -13.89 14.89 -2.68
CA THR A 92 -12.96 15.98 -2.39
C THR A 92 -11.91 15.53 -1.38
N LEU A 93 -10.64 15.64 -1.75
CA LEU A 93 -9.50 15.36 -0.87
C LEU A 93 -8.52 16.52 -0.89
N VAL A 94 -8.28 17.12 0.26
CA VAL A 94 -7.34 18.23 0.41
C VAL A 94 -6.13 17.75 1.22
N LEU A 95 -4.97 17.65 0.56
CA LEU A 95 -3.70 17.20 1.12
C LEU A 95 -2.67 18.34 1.10
N THR A 96 -3.09 19.60 1.13
CA THR A 96 -2.18 20.75 1.05
C THR A 96 -1.19 20.73 2.21
N ASN A 97 0.07 21.06 1.92
CA ASN A 97 1.16 21.11 2.88
C ASN A 97 1.34 19.79 3.65
N ASN A 98 1.64 18.73 2.91
CA ASN A 98 1.99 17.41 3.42
C ASN A 98 3.39 17.00 2.90
N ARG A 99 3.76 15.72 3.07
CA ARG A 99 5.13 15.23 2.81
C ARG A 99 5.18 14.16 1.72
N LEU A 100 4.25 14.19 0.77
CA LEU A 100 4.31 13.32 -0.42
C LEU A 100 5.48 13.78 -1.31
N VAL A 101 6.29 12.82 -1.76
CA VAL A 101 7.54 13.08 -2.50
C VAL A 101 7.51 12.45 -3.88
N ASN A 102 7.03 11.20 -3.99
CA ASN A 102 7.13 10.43 -5.23
C ASN A 102 5.78 10.33 -5.94
N LEU A 103 5.82 10.29 -7.28
CA LEU A 103 4.62 10.20 -8.10
C LEU A 103 3.78 8.97 -7.76
N VAL A 104 4.42 7.81 -7.55
CA VAL A 104 3.75 6.55 -7.21
C VAL A 104 2.95 6.59 -5.89
N GLU A 105 3.22 7.54 -5.00
CA GLU A 105 2.52 7.63 -3.71
C GLU A 105 1.05 8.07 -3.87
N ILE A 106 0.67 8.65 -5.01
CA ILE A 106 -0.72 9.02 -5.33
C ILE A 106 -1.50 7.89 -6.00
N ASP A 107 -0.84 6.84 -6.46
CA ASP A 107 -1.48 5.73 -7.17
C ASP A 107 -2.66 5.10 -6.43
N PRO A 108 -2.60 4.93 -5.08
CA PRO A 108 -3.73 4.46 -4.30
C PRO A 108 -5.02 5.27 -4.47
N LEU A 109 -4.93 6.57 -4.77
CA LEU A 109 -6.09 7.43 -4.97
C LEU A 109 -6.91 7.04 -6.21
N ALA A 110 -6.32 6.29 -7.15
CA ALA A 110 -7.05 5.75 -8.30
C ALA A 110 -8.14 4.75 -7.90
N SER A 111 -8.04 4.15 -6.70
CA SER A 111 -9.08 3.27 -6.14
C SER A 111 -10.37 4.02 -5.77
N ILE A 112 -10.34 5.35 -5.67
CA ILE A 112 -11.49 6.17 -5.26
C ILE A 112 -12.28 6.62 -6.51
N PRO A 113 -13.39 5.95 -6.85
CA PRO A 113 -14.03 6.12 -8.16
C PRO A 113 -14.63 7.52 -8.35
N LYS A 114 -14.99 8.19 -7.26
CA LYS A 114 -15.67 9.49 -7.27
C LYS A 114 -14.77 10.69 -7.00
N LEU A 115 -13.45 10.50 -6.85
CA LEU A 115 -12.53 11.59 -6.56
C LEU A 115 -12.50 12.61 -7.72
N GLN A 116 -13.01 13.82 -7.46
CA GLN A 116 -13.16 14.88 -8.46
C GLN A 116 -12.31 16.11 -8.15
N TYR A 117 -12.05 16.39 -6.87
CA TYR A 117 -11.33 17.56 -6.39
C TYR A 117 -10.16 17.10 -5.54
N LEU A 118 -8.94 17.42 -5.99
CA LEU A 118 -7.70 17.07 -5.29
C LEU A 118 -6.82 18.31 -5.17
N SER A 119 -6.29 18.54 -3.98
CA SER A 119 -5.21 19.51 -3.76
C SER A 119 -4.02 18.80 -3.13
N LEU A 120 -2.86 18.93 -3.77
CA LEU A 120 -1.56 18.42 -3.34
C LEU A 120 -0.54 19.57 -3.24
N LEU A 121 -0.99 20.82 -3.33
CA LEU A 121 -0.17 22.01 -3.14
C LEU A 121 0.73 21.89 -1.91
N ASP A 122 1.91 22.49 -1.98
CA ASP A 122 2.91 22.49 -0.89
C ASP A 122 3.39 21.09 -0.46
N ASN A 123 3.22 20.07 -1.30
CA ASN A 123 3.93 18.79 -1.18
C ASN A 123 5.17 18.78 -2.10
N ASN A 124 6.19 18.00 -1.75
CA ASN A 124 7.39 17.89 -2.59
C ASN A 124 7.13 17.21 -3.94
N ILE A 125 6.10 16.37 -4.04
CA ILE A 125 5.63 15.75 -5.28
C ILE A 125 5.31 16.78 -6.38
N THR A 126 4.83 17.98 -6.01
CA THR A 126 4.46 19.03 -6.97
C THR A 126 5.64 19.57 -7.77
N LYS A 127 6.87 19.39 -7.25
CA LYS A 127 8.13 19.81 -7.90
C LYS A 127 8.66 18.78 -8.89
N LYS A 128 8.05 17.58 -8.96
CA LYS A 128 8.49 16.51 -9.86
C LYS A 128 8.14 16.85 -11.31
N PRO A 129 9.01 16.46 -12.28
CA PRO A 129 8.69 16.61 -13.69
C PRO A 129 7.40 15.85 -14.02
N ASN A 130 6.61 16.40 -14.94
CA ASN A 130 5.35 15.83 -15.39
C ASN A 130 4.31 15.55 -14.28
N TYR A 131 4.49 16.07 -13.05
CA TYR A 131 3.60 15.84 -11.90
C TYR A 131 2.12 15.98 -12.27
N ARG A 132 1.75 17.12 -12.86
CA ARG A 132 0.36 17.40 -13.21
C ARG A 132 -0.20 16.41 -14.22
N LEU A 133 0.55 16.10 -15.28
CA LEU A 133 0.13 15.15 -16.31
C LEU A 133 0.05 13.73 -15.75
N TYR A 134 0.98 13.35 -14.87
CA TYR A 134 0.96 12.04 -14.21
C TYR A 134 -0.29 11.87 -13.36
N VAL A 135 -0.61 12.84 -12.51
CA VAL A 135 -1.83 12.79 -11.67
C VAL A 135 -3.09 12.75 -12.54
N ILE A 136 -3.17 13.56 -13.61
CA ILE A 136 -4.30 13.52 -14.56
C ILE A 136 -4.38 12.16 -15.27
N HIS A 137 -3.25 11.57 -15.63
CA HIS A 137 -3.21 10.25 -16.24
C HIS A 137 -3.67 9.18 -15.26
N LYS A 138 -3.21 9.20 -14.01
CA LYS A 138 -3.55 8.18 -13.03
C LYS A 138 -5.00 8.30 -12.56
N LEU A 139 -5.46 9.52 -12.26
CA LEU A 139 -6.76 9.81 -11.66
C LEU A 139 -7.75 10.29 -12.72
N LYS A 140 -8.34 9.35 -13.47
CA LYS A 140 -9.21 9.66 -14.62
C LYS A 140 -10.51 10.40 -14.24
N SER A 141 -11.00 10.23 -13.02
CA SER A 141 -12.21 10.90 -12.47
C SER A 141 -11.99 12.38 -12.12
N LEU A 142 -10.73 12.84 -12.06
CA LEU A 142 -10.38 14.15 -11.53
C LEU A 142 -10.84 15.32 -12.42
N ARG A 143 -11.55 16.28 -11.83
CA ARG A 143 -12.07 17.48 -12.51
C ARG A 143 -11.24 18.72 -12.21
N VAL A 144 -10.75 18.83 -10.98
CA VAL A 144 -9.95 19.96 -10.50
C VAL A 144 -8.75 19.41 -9.73
N LEU A 145 -7.56 19.86 -10.12
CA LEU A 145 -6.30 19.55 -9.46
C LEU A 145 -5.62 20.87 -9.06
N ASP A 146 -5.30 21.01 -7.78
CA ASP A 146 -4.60 22.18 -7.22
C ASP A 146 -5.35 23.48 -7.55
N PHE A 147 -6.68 23.45 -7.37
CA PHE A 147 -7.61 24.54 -7.72
C PHE A 147 -7.66 24.92 -9.20
N ILE A 148 -7.02 24.15 -10.09
CA ILE A 148 -7.01 24.35 -11.53
C ILE A 148 -7.81 23.24 -12.22
N LYS A 149 -8.84 23.63 -12.98
CA LYS A 149 -9.66 22.71 -13.77
C LYS A 149 -8.81 21.91 -14.75
N VAL A 150 -9.00 20.59 -14.78
CA VAL A 150 -8.37 19.69 -15.74
C VAL A 150 -9.04 19.85 -17.10
N LYS A 151 -8.26 20.22 -18.13
CA LYS A 151 -8.76 20.40 -19.49
C LYS A 151 -8.60 19.12 -20.31
N ALA A 152 -9.40 18.99 -21.37
CA ALA A 152 -9.32 17.86 -22.30
C ALA A 152 -7.96 17.77 -23.02
N LYS A 153 -7.33 18.92 -23.34
CA LYS A 153 -6.00 18.97 -23.93
C LYS A 153 -4.95 18.30 -23.05
N GLU A 154 -4.93 18.63 -21.76
CA GLU A 154 -4.01 18.04 -20.79
C GLU A 154 -4.24 16.53 -20.66
N ARG A 155 -5.50 16.07 -20.73
CA ARG A 155 -5.83 14.63 -20.71
C ARG A 155 -5.28 13.90 -21.94
N ALA A 156 -5.36 14.51 -23.12
CA ALA A 156 -4.81 13.94 -24.34
C ALA A 156 -3.28 13.90 -24.30
N GLU A 157 -2.63 14.98 -23.83
CA GLU A 157 -1.17 15.05 -23.63
C GLU A 157 -0.70 14.00 -22.61
N ALA A 158 -1.38 13.89 -21.47
CA ALA A 158 -1.09 12.89 -20.44
C ALA A 158 -1.33 11.45 -20.94
N ALA A 159 -2.32 11.22 -21.78
CA ALA A 159 -2.51 9.92 -22.42
C ALA A 159 -1.37 9.63 -23.39
N ALA A 160 -0.99 10.58 -24.26
CA ALA A 160 0.10 10.39 -25.20
C ALA A 160 1.43 10.07 -24.49
N LEU A 161 1.75 10.80 -23.40
CA LEU A 161 3.00 10.65 -22.67
C LEU A 161 3.13 9.31 -21.92
N PHE A 162 2.05 8.82 -21.31
CA PHE A 162 2.11 7.65 -20.41
C PHE A 162 1.49 6.37 -20.98
N THR A 163 0.89 6.40 -22.18
CA THR A 163 0.34 5.18 -22.83
C THR A 163 1.40 4.42 -23.65
N SER A 164 2.49 5.08 -24.06
CA SER A 164 3.57 4.46 -24.83
C SER A 164 4.74 4.04 -23.94
N LYS A 165 4.74 2.78 -23.45
CA LYS A 165 5.89 1.94 -23.02
C LYS A 165 7.00 2.49 -22.09
N GLU A 166 7.06 3.76 -21.76
CA GLU A 166 8.09 4.41 -20.93
C GLU A 166 7.63 4.58 -19.47
N ALA A 167 6.31 4.59 -19.23
CA ALA A 167 5.72 4.62 -17.88
C ALA A 167 6.02 3.34 -17.07
N GLU A 168 6.21 2.19 -17.74
CA GLU A 168 6.67 0.96 -17.09
C GLU A 168 8.18 0.98 -16.79
N GLU A 169 8.98 1.71 -17.58
CA GLU A 169 10.42 1.81 -17.36
C GLU A 169 10.79 2.78 -16.23
N GLU A 170 10.09 3.90 -16.08
CA GLU A 170 10.33 4.82 -14.94
C GLU A 170 9.86 4.24 -13.60
N VAL A 171 8.72 3.52 -13.57
CA VAL A 171 8.24 2.85 -12.35
C VAL A 171 9.25 1.77 -11.91
N LYS A 172 9.81 1.01 -12.85
CA LYS A 172 10.87 0.03 -12.57
C LYS A 172 12.15 0.67 -12.04
N LYS A 173 12.62 1.75 -12.67
CA LYS A 173 13.85 2.47 -12.24
C LYS A 173 13.70 3.08 -10.84
N VAL A 174 12.57 3.70 -10.52
CA VAL A 174 12.33 4.28 -9.19
C VAL A 174 12.16 3.21 -8.11
N SER A 175 11.53 2.07 -8.43
CA SER A 175 11.45 0.94 -7.48
C SER A 175 12.82 0.30 -7.20
N GLN A 176 13.76 0.35 -8.14
CA GLN A 176 15.12 -0.18 -7.96
C GLN A 176 16.00 0.75 -7.11
N GLU A 177 15.87 2.07 -7.26
CA GLU A 177 16.61 3.05 -6.44
C GLU A 177 16.21 3.05 -4.95
N VAL A 178 14.95 2.71 -4.64
CA VAL A 178 14.48 2.56 -3.24
C VAL A 178 15.05 1.29 -2.58
N VAL A 179 15.36 0.26 -3.37
CA VAL A 179 16.00 -0.98 -2.87
C VAL A 179 17.50 -0.78 -2.65
N GLN A 180 18.18 -0.01 -3.52
CA GLN A 180 19.62 0.26 -3.38
C GLN A 180 20.00 1.14 -2.18
N LYS A 181 19.08 1.95 -1.66
CA LYS A 181 19.38 2.85 -0.52
C LYS A 181 19.28 2.19 0.86
N VAL A 182 18.92 0.90 0.92
CA VAL A 182 18.87 0.11 2.18
C VAL A 182 20.05 -0.88 2.27
N SER A 183 20.89 -0.97 1.24
CA SER A 183 21.99 -1.93 1.16
C SER A 183 23.37 -1.24 1.18
N ASP A 184 23.57 -0.27 2.07
CA ASP A 184 24.86 0.41 2.23
C ASP A 184 25.40 0.19 3.66
N THR A 185 25.62 -1.08 3.99
CA THR A 185 26.62 -1.56 4.97
C THR A 185 26.81 -3.05 4.74
N THR A 186 27.86 -3.43 3.98
CA THR A 186 28.95 -4.34 4.34
C THR A 186 29.65 -4.83 3.06
N GLU A 187 30.97 -4.70 3.08
CA GLU A 187 31.94 -4.97 2.03
C GLU A 187 32.08 -6.48 1.67
N ASP A 188 32.49 -6.68 0.42
CA ASP A 188 33.35 -7.72 -0.16
C ASP A 188 33.09 -9.23 0.08
N ALA A 189 32.72 -9.94 -0.99
CA ALA A 189 33.43 -11.14 -1.47
C ALA A 189 32.90 -11.60 -2.86
N GLU A 190 33.83 -12.06 -3.70
CA GLU A 190 33.64 -12.56 -5.07
C GLU A 190 32.58 -13.68 -5.23
N ALA A 191 31.96 -13.69 -6.41
CA ALA A 191 30.95 -14.64 -6.87
C ALA A 191 31.42 -16.11 -6.91
N PRO A 192 30.46 -17.06 -6.92
CA PRO A 192 30.13 -17.68 -8.21
C PRO A 192 28.62 -17.81 -8.49
N LYS A 193 28.29 -17.83 -9.78
CA LYS A 193 26.95 -17.87 -10.39
C LYS A 193 26.05 -18.98 -9.81
N VAL A 194 24.85 -18.63 -9.34
CA VAL A 194 23.82 -19.60 -8.90
C VAL A 194 22.54 -19.41 -9.71
N VAL A 195 22.13 -20.49 -10.37
CA VAL A 195 20.92 -20.60 -11.20
C VAL A 195 19.69 -20.48 -10.30
N ALA A 196 18.71 -19.65 -10.69
CA ALA A 196 17.47 -19.48 -9.93
C ALA A 196 16.72 -20.83 -9.79
N PRO A 197 16.15 -21.15 -8.61
CA PRO A 197 15.51 -22.43 -8.36
C PRO A 197 14.22 -22.61 -9.17
N THR A 198 13.99 -23.81 -9.68
CA THR A 198 12.80 -24.17 -10.46
C THR A 198 11.54 -24.18 -9.58
N GLN A 199 10.37 -24.01 -10.21
CA GLN A 199 9.07 -23.97 -9.49
C GLN A 199 8.82 -25.22 -8.63
N GLU A 200 9.30 -26.38 -9.06
CA GLU A 200 9.20 -27.64 -8.32
C GLU A 200 10.01 -27.65 -7.02
N GLN A 201 11.19 -27.01 -7.02
CA GLN A 201 12.03 -26.89 -5.82
C GLN A 201 11.37 -25.97 -4.79
N ILE A 202 10.70 -24.90 -5.25
CA ILE A 202 9.92 -24.00 -4.39
C ILE A 202 8.73 -24.74 -3.76
N LEU A 203 8.05 -25.59 -4.53
CA LEU A 203 6.95 -26.42 -4.04
C LEU A 203 7.42 -27.45 -3.01
N ALA A 204 8.57 -28.11 -3.24
CA ALA A 204 9.16 -29.05 -2.30
C ALA A 204 9.58 -28.40 -0.97
N ILE A 205 10.17 -27.19 -1.02
CA ILE A 205 10.55 -26.43 0.18
C ILE A 205 9.29 -26.04 0.98
N LYS A 206 8.22 -25.58 0.31
CA LYS A 206 6.95 -25.25 0.98
C LYS A 206 6.31 -26.48 1.64
N ALA A 207 6.33 -27.63 0.98
CA ALA A 207 5.83 -28.87 1.54
C ALA A 207 6.66 -29.33 2.76
N ALA A 208 7.99 -29.16 2.71
CA ALA A 208 8.87 -29.49 3.83
C ALA A 208 8.64 -28.58 5.04
N ILE A 209 8.36 -27.28 4.85
CA ILE A 209 8.00 -26.37 5.95
C ILE A 209 6.74 -26.84 6.67
N VAL A 210 5.71 -27.24 5.92
CA VAL A 210 4.44 -27.71 6.48
C VAL A 210 4.59 -29.01 7.27
N ASN A 211 5.52 -29.87 6.85
CA ASN A 211 5.73 -31.18 7.47
C ASN A 211 6.79 -31.17 8.60
N SER A 212 7.47 -30.04 8.83
CA SER A 212 8.57 -29.99 9.79
C SER A 212 8.09 -29.83 11.24
N GLN A 213 8.70 -30.59 12.14
CA GLN A 213 8.31 -30.66 13.55
C GLN A 213 9.19 -29.80 14.47
N THR A 214 10.22 -29.14 13.92
CA THR A 214 11.17 -28.32 14.69
C THR A 214 11.25 -26.89 14.16
N ILE A 215 11.35 -25.93 15.07
CA ILE A 215 11.35 -24.49 14.77
C ILE A 215 12.64 -24.10 14.04
N GLU A 216 13.76 -24.73 14.38
CA GLU A 216 15.05 -24.52 13.73
C GLU A 216 15.03 -24.92 12.25
N GLU A 217 14.33 -26.01 11.92
CA GLU A 217 14.25 -26.51 10.54
C GLU A 217 13.28 -25.65 9.71
N ILE A 218 12.19 -25.17 10.31
CA ILE A 218 11.29 -24.19 9.69
C ILE A 218 12.05 -22.90 9.36
N ALA A 219 12.81 -22.35 10.32
CA ALA A 219 13.59 -21.13 10.11
C ALA A 219 14.63 -21.30 9.00
N ARG A 220 15.27 -22.46 8.92
CA ARG A 220 16.24 -22.77 7.86
C ARG A 220 15.57 -22.85 6.48
N LEU A 221 14.41 -23.50 6.38
CA LEU A 221 13.66 -23.64 5.13
C LEU A 221 13.02 -22.32 4.68
N GLU A 222 12.57 -21.48 5.60
CA GLU A 222 12.08 -20.13 5.31
C GLU A 222 13.20 -19.21 4.80
N GLN A 223 14.40 -19.30 5.40
CA GLN A 223 15.58 -18.61 4.89
C GLN A 223 15.95 -19.11 3.49
N ALA A 224 15.94 -20.42 3.27
CA ALA A 224 16.19 -21.02 1.97
C ALA A 224 15.20 -20.52 0.88
N LEU A 225 13.90 -20.42 1.22
CA LEU A 225 12.88 -19.85 0.35
C LEU A 225 13.10 -18.34 0.08
N LYS A 226 13.51 -17.60 1.11
CA LYS A 226 13.77 -16.14 1.04
C LYS A 226 15.00 -15.81 0.21
N PHE A 227 16.04 -16.63 0.30
CA PHE A 227 17.31 -16.43 -0.42
C PHE A 227 17.39 -17.21 -1.74
N GLY A 228 16.34 -17.97 -2.10
CA GLY A 228 16.28 -18.71 -3.36
C GLY A 228 17.35 -19.80 -3.48
N GLN A 229 17.78 -20.39 -2.36
CA GLN A 229 18.79 -21.45 -2.33
C GLN A 229 18.12 -22.77 -1.91
N VAL A 230 18.43 -23.86 -2.61
CA VAL A 230 17.93 -25.19 -2.25
C VAL A 230 18.85 -25.77 -1.17
N PRO A 231 18.33 -26.16 0.01
CA PRO A 231 19.15 -26.76 1.07
C PRO A 231 19.76 -28.09 0.62
N ALA A 232 21.04 -28.32 0.93
CA ALA A 232 21.84 -29.46 0.48
C ALA A 232 21.41 -30.86 1.00
N GLY A 233 20.20 -31.01 1.55
CA GLY A 233 19.63 -32.27 2.01
C GLY A 233 18.17 -32.49 1.58
N LEU A 234 17.60 -31.58 0.78
CA LEU A 234 16.22 -31.72 0.29
C LEU A 234 16.20 -32.75 -0.84
N VAL A 235 15.68 -33.95 -0.57
CA VAL A 235 15.48 -34.98 -1.60
C VAL A 235 14.33 -34.54 -2.51
N VAL A 236 14.67 -34.03 -3.69
CA VAL A 236 13.70 -33.80 -4.76
C VAL A 236 13.50 -35.14 -5.47
N PRO A 237 12.27 -35.67 -5.59
CA PRO A 237 12.03 -36.90 -6.33
C PRO A 237 12.45 -36.72 -7.79
N ASP A 238 13.44 -37.48 -8.24
CA ASP A 238 13.90 -37.47 -9.64
C ASP A 238 12.88 -38.23 -10.50
N PRO A 239 12.30 -37.63 -11.57
CA PRO A 239 11.36 -38.32 -12.45
C PRO A 239 12.01 -39.45 -13.27
N ALA A 240 13.33 -39.67 -13.19
CA ALA A 240 14.04 -40.67 -14.00
C ALA A 240 14.39 -42.01 -13.31
N SER A 241 14.07 -42.23 -12.03
CA SER A 241 14.33 -43.52 -11.37
C SER A 241 13.03 -44.25 -11.04
N GLY A 242 12.44 -44.90 -12.04
CA GLY A 242 11.44 -45.93 -11.81
C GLY A 242 12.10 -47.19 -11.27
N VAL A 243 11.97 -47.47 -9.98
CA VAL A 243 12.17 -48.82 -9.42
C VAL A 243 11.14 -49.07 -8.33
N ASN A 244 10.24 -50.01 -8.64
CA ASN A 244 9.43 -50.77 -7.71
C ASN A 244 10.25 -51.27 -6.52
N ASP A 245 9.73 -51.11 -5.31
CA ASP A 245 9.65 -52.29 -4.44
C ASP A 245 8.51 -52.15 -3.44
N GLY A 246 7.43 -52.88 -3.70
CA GLY A 246 6.46 -53.25 -2.70
C GLY A 246 6.79 -54.66 -2.23
N SER A 247 7.05 -54.84 -0.93
CA SER A 247 6.81 -56.12 -0.25
C SER A 247 6.90 -56.03 1.29
N GLY A 248 5.72 -56.04 1.94
CA GLY A 248 5.44 -56.80 3.17
C GLY A 248 5.71 -56.15 4.54
N PRO A 249 5.09 -56.67 5.63
CA PRO A 249 3.65 -56.94 5.78
C PRO A 249 3.04 -56.23 7.01
N MET A 250 1.71 -56.17 7.06
CA MET A 250 0.94 -55.78 8.25
C MET A 250 1.14 -56.79 9.38
N GLU A 251 1.58 -56.33 10.56
CA GLU A 251 1.25 -56.99 11.82
C GLU A 251 0.11 -56.26 12.50
N VAL A 252 -1.02 -56.97 12.61
CA VAL A 252 -2.17 -56.59 13.41
C VAL A 252 -1.99 -57.23 14.78
N GLY A 253 -1.59 -56.43 15.77
CA GLY A 253 -1.54 -56.84 17.18
C GLY A 253 -2.82 -56.44 17.90
N PHE A 254 -3.67 -57.44 18.18
CA PHE A 254 -4.85 -57.36 19.04
C PHE A 254 -4.50 -57.73 20.49
N LEU A 255 -5.25 -57.15 21.45
CA LEU A 255 -5.45 -57.54 22.87
C LEU A 255 -4.32 -57.16 23.84
N TYR A 256 -4.54 -56.59 25.03
CA TYR A 256 -5.70 -56.51 25.94
C TYR A 256 -5.85 -55.10 26.54
#